data_AF-A0A522QBM6-F1
#
_entry.id   AF-A0A522QBM6-F1
#
_cell.length_a   1.000
_cell.length_b   1.000
_cell.length_c   1.000
_cell.angle_alpha   90.00
_cell.angle_beta   90.00
_cell.angle_gamma   90.00
#
_symmetry.space_group_name_H-M   'P 1'
#
loop_
_entity.id
_entity.type
_entity.pdbx_description
1 polymer ?
#
loop_
_entity_poly.entity_id
_entity_poly.type
_entity_poly.pdbx_seq_one_letter_code
_entity_poly.pdbx_strand_id
1 'polypeptide(L)'
;MFALTVADDLTGAAEVAAALARAAGVPQRIVLSGRAPRAGDVVLLPVRRSGTKRARFLAQNVALPEHGTVFVKIDSTLRGPWVELVDTLAARLQAQPLIAPAFPARGRAVVGGVALVDGTPLFAGPFAREILGVQEGLSLAGLIAQRAPALRTEVPDAATDRDLDAVAREVLFAERRLVVGSAGLAEAFARVLGPSSGYVPLAAAPRAHGPVAVAAGSRAPATARQVALLGERVAVLRRRSLRVLARAALEAAA
;
A
#
# COMPACT_ATOMS: atom_id res chain seq x y z
N MET A 1 3.26 -17.75 0.88
CA MET A 1 2.41 -16.55 0.65
C MET A 1 1.98 -15.98 1.99
N PHE A 2 1.63 -14.69 2.07
CA PHE A 2 1.27 -14.06 3.35
C PHE A 2 -0.02 -14.64 3.94
N ALA A 3 -0.04 -14.81 5.27
CA ALA A 3 -1.24 -15.22 5.99
C ALA A 3 -2.29 -14.11 5.98
N LEU A 4 -1.86 -12.85 5.97
CA LEU A 4 -2.72 -11.68 5.85
C LEU A 4 -1.93 -10.53 5.23
N THR A 5 -2.57 -9.74 4.38
CA THR A 5 -2.07 -8.43 3.98
C THR A 5 -2.93 -7.33 4.58
N VAL A 6 -2.32 -6.26 5.08
CA VAL A 6 -3.00 -5.03 5.53
C VAL A 6 -2.55 -3.88 4.63
N ALA A 7 -3.48 -3.10 4.08
CA ALA A 7 -3.17 -1.97 3.21
C ALA A 7 -3.81 -0.68 3.73
N ASP A 8 -3.05 0.43 3.67
CA ASP A 8 -3.44 1.73 4.21
C ASP A 8 -4.38 2.54 3.29
N ASP A 9 -4.52 2.12 2.02
CA ASP A 9 -5.47 2.65 1.05
C ASP A 9 -5.88 1.59 -0.01
N LEU A 10 -6.94 1.90 -0.77
CA LEU A 10 -7.52 0.96 -1.73
C LEU A 10 -6.62 0.74 -2.94
N THR A 11 -5.92 1.78 -3.41
CA THR A 11 -5.01 1.67 -4.56
C THR A 11 -3.85 0.72 -4.22
N GLY A 12 -3.22 0.90 -3.06
CA GLY A 12 -2.16 0.03 -2.58
C GLY A 12 -2.65 -1.40 -2.31
N ALA A 13 -3.87 -1.56 -1.79
CA ALA A 13 -4.49 -2.88 -1.66
C ALA A 13 -4.60 -3.59 -3.01
N ALA A 14 -5.07 -2.87 -4.05
CA ALA A 14 -5.20 -3.40 -5.40
C ALA A 14 -3.85 -3.72 -6.05
N GLU A 15 -2.84 -2.86 -5.89
CA GLU A 15 -1.47 -3.11 -6.38
C GLU A 15 -0.91 -4.42 -5.81
N VAL A 16 -1.01 -4.61 -4.49
CA VAL A 16 -0.51 -5.81 -3.82
C VAL A 16 -1.33 -7.04 -4.18
N ALA A 17 -2.66 -6.92 -4.21
CA ALA A 17 -3.54 -8.01 -4.64
C ALA A 17 -3.19 -8.46 -6.08
N ALA A 18 -2.89 -7.53 -6.99
CA ALA A 18 -2.50 -7.86 -8.35
C ALA A 18 -1.12 -8.56 -8.42
N ALA A 19 -0.14 -8.11 -7.64
CA ALA A 19 1.16 -8.76 -7.53
C ALA A 19 1.01 -10.20 -6.99
N LEU A 20 0.29 -10.36 -5.89
CA LEU A 20 0.03 -11.65 -5.26
C LEU A 20 -0.79 -12.58 -6.16
N ALA A 21 -1.79 -12.08 -6.88
CA ALA A 21 -2.60 -12.90 -7.79
C ALA A 21 -1.76 -13.51 -8.92
N ARG A 22 -0.82 -12.74 -9.48
CA ARG A 22 0.10 -13.23 -10.52
C ARG A 22 1.07 -14.28 -9.99
N ALA A 23 1.55 -14.11 -8.75
CA ALA A 23 2.42 -15.07 -8.10
C ALA A 23 1.68 -16.37 -7.74
N ALA A 24 0.49 -16.23 -7.13
CA ALA A 24 -0.30 -17.35 -6.63
C ALA A 24 -0.95 -18.18 -7.74
N GLY A 25 -1.31 -17.52 -8.84
CA GLY A 25 -2.19 -18.12 -9.83
C GLY A 25 -3.65 -18.20 -9.38
N VAL A 26 -4.09 -17.35 -8.45
CA VAL A 26 -5.49 -17.31 -8.00
C VAL A 26 -5.94 -15.87 -7.71
N PRO A 27 -7.23 -15.56 -7.85
CA PRO A 27 -7.78 -14.26 -7.48
C PRO A 27 -7.50 -13.93 -6.00
N GLN A 28 -7.16 -12.67 -5.75
CA GLN A 28 -6.94 -12.14 -4.40
C GLN A 28 -8.16 -11.34 -3.95
N ARG A 29 -8.60 -11.57 -2.71
CA ARG A 29 -9.77 -10.91 -2.15
C ARG A 29 -9.36 -9.70 -1.33
N ILE A 30 -9.89 -8.53 -1.71
CA ILE A 30 -9.77 -7.31 -0.91
C ILE A 30 -10.97 -7.22 0.03
N VAL A 31 -10.71 -7.15 1.33
CA VAL A 31 -11.72 -7.09 2.39
C VAL A 31 -11.81 -5.66 2.91
N LEU A 32 -12.99 -5.07 2.76
CA LEU A 32 -13.30 -3.75 3.31
C LEU A 32 -13.44 -3.80 4.83
N SER A 33 -13.17 -2.68 5.50
CA SER A 33 -13.26 -2.56 6.95
C SER A 33 -14.64 -3.01 7.48
N GLY A 34 -14.65 -3.73 8.60
CA GLY A 34 -15.88 -4.26 9.22
C GLY A 34 -16.27 -5.68 8.81
N ARG A 35 -15.51 -6.31 7.90
CA ARG A 35 -15.66 -7.74 7.56
C ARG A 35 -14.49 -8.56 8.11
N ALA A 36 -14.79 -9.78 8.56
CA ALA A 36 -13.77 -10.71 9.05
C ALA A 36 -12.87 -11.20 7.89
N PRO A 37 -11.54 -11.07 8.00
CA PRO A 37 -10.62 -11.63 7.02
C PRO A 37 -10.49 -13.15 7.16
N ARG A 38 -10.05 -13.79 6.08
CA ARG A 38 -9.58 -15.16 5.99
C ARG A 38 -8.09 -15.15 5.63
N ALA A 39 -7.44 -16.30 5.79
CA ALA A 39 -6.06 -16.47 5.37
C ALA A 39 -5.87 -16.07 3.89
N GLY A 40 -4.84 -15.28 3.61
CA GLY A 40 -4.51 -14.78 2.28
C GLY A 40 -5.24 -13.50 1.86
N ASP A 41 -6.19 -12.99 2.64
CA ASP A 41 -6.90 -11.77 2.29
C ASP A 41 -6.01 -10.52 2.33
N VAL A 42 -6.40 -9.52 1.54
CA VAL A 42 -5.90 -8.14 1.62
C VAL A 42 -6.93 -7.27 2.34
N VAL A 43 -6.68 -6.92 3.59
CA VAL A 43 -7.55 -6.07 4.41
C VAL A 43 -7.25 -4.61 4.16
N LEU A 44 -8.27 -3.85 3.79
CA LEU A 44 -8.20 -2.41 3.67
C LEU A 44 -8.46 -1.73 5.01
N LEU A 45 -7.46 -1.00 5.52
CA LEU A 45 -7.57 -0.06 6.62
C LEU A 45 -7.29 1.34 6.07
N PRO A 46 -8.30 2.15 5.69
CA PRO A 46 -8.10 3.39 4.94
C PRO A 46 -7.57 4.52 5.85
N VAL A 47 -6.32 4.41 6.29
CA VAL A 47 -5.70 5.27 7.31
C VAL A 47 -4.75 6.30 6.73
N ARG A 48 -4.35 6.20 5.45
CA ARG A 48 -3.34 7.09 4.84
C ARG A 48 -3.60 8.58 5.04
N ARG A 49 -4.86 9.01 4.98
CA ARG A 49 -5.30 10.40 5.16
C ARG A 49 -5.98 10.66 6.51
N SER A 50 -5.84 9.73 7.45
CA SER A 50 -6.42 9.79 8.78
C SER A 50 -5.38 10.20 9.82
N GLY A 51 -5.83 10.55 11.02
CA GLY A 51 -4.93 10.82 12.15
C GLY A 51 -4.40 9.54 12.81
N THR A 52 -3.32 9.69 13.57
CA THR A 52 -2.63 8.62 14.31
C THR A 52 -3.57 7.81 15.21
N LYS A 53 -4.51 8.46 15.89
CA LYS A 53 -5.53 7.80 16.74
C LYS A 53 -6.34 6.75 15.97
N ARG A 54 -6.76 7.06 14.74
CA ARG A 54 -7.54 6.13 13.90
C ARG A 54 -6.69 4.97 13.41
N ALA A 55 -5.42 5.23 13.08
CA ALA A 55 -4.48 4.19 12.68
C ALA A 55 -4.27 3.16 13.79
N ARG A 56 -3.97 3.63 15.02
CA ARG A 56 -3.84 2.76 16.20
C ARG A 56 -5.13 1.99 16.48
N PHE A 57 -6.28 2.67 16.45
CA PHE A 57 -7.57 2.01 16.67
C PHE A 57 -7.85 0.88 15.68
N LEU A 58 -7.67 1.12 14.38
CA LEU A 58 -7.91 0.09 13.37
C LEU A 58 -6.86 -1.04 13.45
N ALA A 59 -5.60 -0.69 13.70
CA ALA A 59 -4.52 -1.66 13.93
C ALA A 59 -4.77 -2.53 15.17
N GLN A 60 -5.41 -1.98 16.20
CA GLN A 60 -5.75 -2.71 17.42
C GLN A 60 -6.90 -3.70 17.21
N ASN A 61 -7.83 -3.39 16.31
CA ASN A 61 -9.08 -4.14 16.14
C ASN A 61 -9.09 -5.03 14.90
N VAL A 62 -8.10 -4.95 14.02
CA VAL A 62 -8.00 -5.89 12.88
C VAL A 62 -7.75 -7.31 13.39
N ALA A 63 -8.47 -8.29 12.85
CA ALA A 63 -8.19 -9.69 13.14
C ALA A 63 -6.84 -10.09 12.54
N LEU A 64 -5.97 -10.68 13.34
CA LEU A 64 -4.63 -11.10 12.94
C LEU A 64 -4.53 -12.63 12.98
N PRO A 65 -3.76 -13.23 12.06
CA PRO A 65 -3.56 -14.67 12.06
C PRO A 65 -2.61 -15.10 13.20
N GLU A 66 -2.87 -16.27 13.79
CA GLU A 66 -1.99 -16.87 14.80
C GLU A 66 -0.62 -17.25 14.22
N HIS A 67 -0.59 -17.72 12.97
CA HIS A 67 0.61 -18.20 12.28
C HIS A 67 0.78 -17.56 10.88
N GLY A 68 1.97 -17.70 10.29
CA GLY A 68 2.37 -17.10 9.01
C GLY A 68 2.59 -15.56 9.00
N THR A 69 3.20 -15.07 7.92
CA THR A 69 3.62 -13.65 7.79
C THR A 69 2.45 -12.71 7.55
N VAL A 70 2.43 -11.58 8.28
CA VAL A 70 1.58 -10.42 7.97
C VAL A 70 2.36 -9.41 7.13
N PHE A 71 1.87 -9.08 5.95
CA PHE A 71 2.43 -8.04 5.10
C PHE A 71 1.66 -6.73 5.24
N VAL A 72 2.34 -5.63 5.56
CA VAL A 72 1.73 -4.30 5.67
C VAL A 72 2.17 -3.45 4.50
N LYS A 73 1.21 -3.15 3.63
CA LYS A 73 1.36 -2.26 2.50
C LYS A 73 1.23 -0.81 2.94
N ILE A 74 2.31 -0.06 2.74
CA ILE A 74 2.39 1.38 3.00
C ILE A 74 2.67 2.17 1.71
N ASP A 75 2.48 3.49 1.78
CA ASP A 75 2.83 4.42 0.70
C ASP A 75 4.36 4.45 0.49
N SER A 76 4.84 4.35 -0.76
CA SER A 76 6.28 4.40 -1.06
C SER A 76 6.89 5.79 -0.84
N THR A 77 6.06 6.82 -0.70
CA THR A 77 6.46 8.16 -0.25
C THR A 77 6.11 8.40 1.23
N LEU A 78 5.85 7.34 2.00
CA LEU A 78 5.73 7.32 3.46
C LEU A 78 4.68 8.27 4.05
N ARG A 79 3.64 8.59 3.29
CA ARG A 79 2.55 9.44 3.76
C ARG A 79 1.64 8.69 4.72
N GLY A 80 1.05 9.44 5.64
CA GLY A 80 0.10 8.92 6.61
C GLY A 80 0.74 8.34 7.87
N PRO A 81 -0.10 7.86 8.81
CA PRO A 81 0.32 7.39 10.14
C PRO A 81 0.79 5.92 10.11
N TRP A 82 1.69 5.58 9.19
CA TRP A 82 2.11 4.19 9.00
C TRP A 82 2.98 3.68 10.14
N VAL A 83 3.77 4.54 10.80
CA VAL A 83 4.60 4.14 11.95
C VAL A 83 3.69 3.67 13.09
N GLU A 84 2.62 4.42 13.37
CA GLU A 84 1.67 4.09 14.43
C GLU A 84 0.85 2.84 14.10
N LEU A 85 0.52 2.62 12.83
CA LEU A 85 -0.08 1.38 12.35
C LEU A 85 0.86 0.19 12.59
N VAL A 86 2.11 0.30 12.16
CA VAL A 86 3.11 -0.77 12.26
C VAL A 86 3.48 -1.07 13.71
N ASP A 87 3.66 -0.04 14.54
CA ASP A 87 3.95 -0.14 15.97
C ASP A 87 2.88 -0.96 16.71
N THR A 88 1.60 -0.64 16.49
CA THR A 88 0.48 -1.38 17.09
C THR A 88 0.41 -2.82 16.57
N LEU A 89 0.65 -3.05 15.28
CA LEU A 89 0.67 -4.42 14.72
C LEU A 89 1.85 -5.24 15.25
N ALA A 90 3.04 -4.65 15.34
CA ALA A 90 4.25 -5.28 15.86
C ALA A 90 4.07 -5.72 17.31
N ALA A 91 3.49 -4.86 18.16
CA ALA A 91 3.19 -5.18 19.55
C ALA A 91 2.21 -6.36 19.66
N ARG A 92 1.14 -6.37 18.86
CA ARG A 92 0.13 -7.45 18.87
C ARG A 92 0.66 -8.78 18.32
N LEU A 93 1.55 -8.72 17.33
CA LEU A 93 2.19 -9.90 16.74
C LEU A 93 3.43 -10.37 17.52
N GLN A 94 3.86 -9.61 18.53
CA GLN A 94 5.12 -9.80 19.25
C GLN A 94 6.31 -9.97 18.29
N ALA A 95 6.36 -9.11 17.27
CA ALA A 95 7.24 -9.26 16.13
C ALA A 95 8.06 -8.00 15.86
N GLN A 96 9.34 -8.18 15.56
CA GLN A 96 10.18 -7.13 14.98
C GLN A 96 9.88 -7.01 13.48
N PRO A 97 9.37 -5.87 12.98
CA PRO A 97 9.11 -5.68 11.56
C PRO A 97 10.41 -5.49 10.75
N LEU A 98 10.45 -6.11 9.58
CA LEU A 98 11.32 -5.70 8.48
C LEU A 98 10.58 -4.68 7.61
N ILE A 99 11.21 -3.55 7.32
CA ILE A 99 10.59 -2.40 6.64
C ILE A 99 11.38 -2.05 5.38
N ALA A 100 10.82 -2.38 4.21
CA ALA A 100 11.41 -2.11 2.90
C ALA A 100 10.43 -1.31 2.02
N PRO A 101 10.38 0.03 2.15
CA PRO A 101 9.40 0.87 1.47
C PRO A 101 9.78 1.23 0.02
N ALA A 102 10.98 0.85 -0.44
CA ALA A 102 11.47 1.21 -1.77
C ALA A 102 10.53 0.73 -2.89
N PHE A 103 10.56 1.44 -4.00
CA PHE A 103 9.90 1.04 -5.26
C PHE A 103 10.76 1.53 -6.44
N PRO A 104 11.86 0.82 -6.76
CA PRO A 104 12.87 1.26 -7.73
C PRO A 104 12.31 1.56 -9.12
N ALA A 105 11.38 0.73 -9.62
CA ALA A 105 10.67 0.96 -10.89
C ALA A 105 9.86 2.28 -10.93
N ARG A 106 9.63 2.90 -9.78
CA ARG A 106 8.97 4.20 -9.61
C ARG A 106 9.95 5.25 -9.08
N GLY A 107 11.26 5.04 -9.15
CA GLY A 107 12.26 5.99 -8.65
C GLY A 107 12.31 6.15 -7.13
N ARG A 108 11.76 5.19 -6.36
CA ARG A 108 11.84 5.21 -4.89
C ARG A 108 12.91 4.23 -4.42
N ALA A 109 13.83 4.70 -3.60
CA ALA A 109 14.95 3.91 -3.08
C ALA A 109 15.16 4.15 -1.58
N VAL A 110 15.87 3.26 -0.91
CA VAL A 110 16.43 3.46 0.43
C VAL A 110 17.94 3.23 0.34
N VAL A 111 18.73 4.23 0.74
CA VAL A 111 20.20 4.19 0.71
C VAL A 111 20.72 4.81 2.00
N GLY A 112 21.58 4.09 2.73
CA GLY A 112 22.03 4.49 4.06
C GLY A 112 20.88 4.68 5.06
N GLY A 113 19.79 3.93 4.91
CA GLY A 113 18.56 4.09 5.68
C GLY A 113 17.76 5.36 5.36
N VAL A 114 18.16 6.16 4.37
CA VAL A 114 17.44 7.37 3.93
C VAL A 114 16.54 7.04 2.75
N ALA A 115 15.26 7.38 2.86
CA ALA A 115 14.31 7.22 1.76
C ALA A 115 14.50 8.32 0.70
N LEU A 116 14.56 7.92 -0.56
CA LEU A 116 14.78 8.79 -1.71
C LEU A 116 13.60 8.73 -2.69
N VAL A 117 13.31 9.87 -3.34
CA VAL A 117 12.42 9.98 -4.50
C VAL A 117 13.21 10.62 -5.63
N ASP A 118 13.42 9.87 -6.71
CA ASP A 118 14.17 10.29 -7.90
C ASP A 118 15.54 10.88 -7.52
N GLY A 119 16.23 10.20 -6.59
CA GLY A 119 17.54 10.58 -6.06
C GLY A 119 17.53 11.67 -4.97
N THR A 120 16.39 12.31 -4.71
CA THR A 120 16.26 13.36 -3.69
C THR A 120 15.77 12.79 -2.36
N PRO A 121 16.35 13.17 -1.20
CA PRO A 121 15.83 12.77 0.11
C PRO A 121 14.35 13.11 0.29
N LEU A 122 13.55 12.12 0.67
CA LEU A 122 12.09 12.24 0.77
C LEU A 122 11.67 13.27 1.84
N PHE A 123 12.41 13.36 2.94
CA PHE A 123 12.13 14.34 3.99
C PHE A 123 12.83 15.68 3.71
N ALA A 124 13.30 15.92 2.49
CA ALA A 124 13.80 17.21 2.04
C ALA A 124 12.89 17.82 0.98
N GLY A 125 12.94 19.15 0.86
CA GLY A 125 12.27 19.88 -0.22
C GLY A 125 10.74 19.73 -0.24
N PRO A 126 10.09 19.62 -1.43
CA PRO A 126 8.64 19.73 -1.57
C PRO A 126 7.86 18.57 -0.94
N PHE A 127 8.48 17.38 -0.79
CA PHE A 127 7.83 16.19 -0.22
C PHE A 127 7.74 16.22 1.31
N ALA A 128 8.67 16.90 1.99
CA ALA A 128 8.68 17.03 3.45
C ALA A 128 7.36 17.59 4.01
N ARG A 129 6.71 18.48 3.25
CA ARG A 129 5.43 19.11 3.66
C ARG A 129 4.26 18.12 3.75
N GLU A 130 4.34 16.99 3.05
CA GLU A 130 3.30 15.94 3.10
C GLU A 130 3.47 15.01 4.33
N ILE A 131 4.60 15.10 5.04
CA ILE A 131 4.96 14.24 6.17
C ILE A 131 5.20 15.12 7.40
N LEU A 132 4.13 15.33 8.16
CA LEU A 132 4.12 16.28 9.28
C LEU A 132 5.17 15.96 10.36
N GLY A 133 5.86 16.99 10.82
CA GLY A 133 6.73 16.95 12.00
C GLY A 133 8.06 16.20 11.82
N VAL A 134 8.53 16.05 10.58
CA VAL A 134 9.77 15.33 10.26
C VAL A 134 10.88 16.32 9.92
N GLN A 135 12.06 16.09 10.48
CA GLN A 135 13.26 16.89 10.19
C GLN A 135 13.84 16.56 8.81
N GLU A 136 14.54 17.52 8.22
CA GLU A 136 15.14 17.35 6.90
C GLU A 136 16.22 16.25 6.90
N GLY A 137 16.20 15.38 5.90
CA GLY A 137 17.21 14.31 5.75
C GLY A 137 17.14 13.17 6.77
N LEU A 138 16.08 13.08 7.59
CA LEU A 138 15.94 12.04 8.61
C LEU A 138 16.00 10.63 8.00
N SER A 139 16.68 9.69 8.66
CA SER A 139 16.63 8.28 8.25
C SER A 139 15.28 7.67 8.61
N LEU A 140 14.94 6.53 8.00
CA LEU A 140 13.76 5.76 8.37
C LEU A 140 13.80 5.32 9.84
N ALA A 141 14.96 4.87 10.30
CA ALA A 141 15.18 4.54 11.70
C ALA A 141 14.97 5.76 12.62
N GLY A 142 15.44 6.93 12.22
CA GLY A 142 15.21 8.18 12.96
C GLY A 142 13.73 8.57 13.04
N LEU A 143 12.99 8.45 11.93
CA LEU A 143 11.55 8.69 11.90
C LEU A 143 10.79 7.72 12.82
N ILE A 144 11.16 6.45 12.79
CA ILE A 144 10.55 5.42 13.64
C ILE A 144 10.86 5.71 15.10
N ALA A 145 12.11 6.00 15.46
CA ALA A 145 12.50 6.32 16.83
C ALA A 145 11.77 7.57 17.37
N GLN A 146 11.54 8.58 16.52
CA GLN A 146 10.79 9.78 16.89
C GLN A 146 9.32 9.48 17.21
N ARG A 147 8.67 8.58 16.45
CA ARG A 147 7.22 8.32 16.54
C ARG A 147 6.83 7.10 17.37
N ALA A 148 7.74 6.13 17.50
CA ALA A 148 7.56 4.87 18.20
C ALA A 148 8.92 4.43 18.80
N PRO A 149 9.40 5.08 19.87
CA PRO A 149 10.75 4.88 20.41
C PRO A 149 11.03 3.46 20.93
N ALA A 150 9.99 2.70 21.28
CA ALA A 150 10.11 1.31 21.72
C ALA A 150 10.16 0.30 20.55
N LEU A 151 9.81 0.72 19.33
CA LEU A 151 9.73 -0.17 18.18
C LEU A 151 11.13 -0.47 17.64
N ARG A 152 11.57 -1.72 17.79
CA ARG A 152 12.75 -2.25 17.12
C ARG A 152 12.37 -2.64 15.69
N THR A 153 13.23 -2.32 14.71
CA THR A 153 12.94 -2.56 13.29
C THR A 153 14.22 -2.94 12.54
N GLU A 154 14.05 -3.66 11.44
CA GLU A 154 15.09 -3.84 10.42
C GLU A 154 14.71 -3.05 9.18
N VAL A 155 15.64 -2.25 8.66
CA VAL A 155 15.40 -1.40 7.48
C VAL A 155 16.52 -1.68 6.48
N PRO A 156 16.37 -2.69 5.61
CA PRO A 156 17.36 -2.95 4.57
C PRO A 156 17.37 -1.80 3.55
N ASP A 157 18.57 -1.46 3.09
CA ASP A 157 18.72 -0.62 1.91
C ASP A 157 18.20 -1.36 0.68
N ALA A 158 17.61 -0.60 -0.25
CA ALA A 158 17.14 -1.11 -1.52
C ALA A 158 17.14 0.03 -2.55
N ALA A 159 18.12 0.00 -3.44
CA ALA A 159 18.24 0.95 -4.55
C ALA A 159 17.65 0.38 -5.85
N THR A 160 17.60 -0.95 -5.97
CA THR A 160 17.23 -1.68 -7.18
C THR A 160 16.21 -2.77 -6.91
N ASP A 161 15.52 -3.21 -7.97
CA ASP A 161 14.59 -4.35 -7.87
C ASP A 161 15.30 -5.64 -7.41
N ARG A 162 16.59 -5.80 -7.71
CA ARG A 162 17.39 -6.94 -7.23
C ARG A 162 17.60 -6.92 -5.73
N ASP A 163 17.77 -5.73 -5.14
CA ASP A 163 17.88 -5.59 -3.68
C ASP A 163 16.57 -6.00 -3.01
N LEU A 164 15.43 -5.56 -3.57
CA LEU A 164 14.12 -5.99 -3.10
C LEU A 164 13.88 -7.50 -3.29
N ASP A 165 14.37 -8.09 -4.37
CA ASP A 165 14.31 -9.54 -4.56
C ASP A 165 15.14 -10.28 -3.50
N ALA A 166 16.28 -9.73 -3.09
CA ALA A 166 17.08 -10.29 -1.99
C ALA A 166 16.33 -10.21 -0.66
N VAL A 167 15.72 -9.06 -0.34
CA VAL A 167 14.86 -8.88 0.84
C VAL A 167 13.69 -9.87 0.81
N ALA A 168 13.02 -10.03 -0.32
CA ALA A 168 11.91 -10.96 -0.46
C ALA A 168 12.35 -12.42 -0.21
N ARG A 169 13.52 -12.84 -0.73
CA ARG A 169 14.07 -14.18 -0.46
C ARG A 169 14.41 -14.38 1.02
N GLU A 170 15.03 -13.39 1.65
CA GLU A 170 15.35 -13.45 3.09
C GLU A 170 14.08 -13.63 3.92
N VAL A 171 13.04 -12.84 3.66
CA VAL A 171 11.76 -12.95 4.38
C VAL A 171 11.12 -14.33 4.21
N LEU A 172 11.14 -14.89 3.00
CA LEU A 172 10.59 -16.22 2.75
C LEU A 172 11.36 -17.32 3.49
N PHE A 173 12.67 -17.17 3.64
CA PHE A 173 13.52 -18.13 4.35
C PHE A 173 13.45 -17.99 5.88
N ALA A 174 13.40 -16.77 6.40
CA ALA A 174 13.44 -16.47 7.83
C ALA A 174 12.05 -16.49 8.52
N GLU A 175 10.98 -16.83 7.79
CA GLU A 175 9.60 -16.91 8.30
C GLU A 175 9.15 -15.69 9.14
N ARG A 176 9.54 -14.48 8.71
CA ARG A 176 9.27 -13.24 9.47
C ARG A 176 7.76 -13.09 9.76
N ARG A 177 7.43 -12.73 11.00
CA ARG A 177 6.03 -12.52 11.43
C ARG A 177 5.39 -11.26 10.86
N LEU A 178 6.18 -10.19 10.70
CA LEU A 178 5.69 -8.89 10.24
C LEU A 178 6.67 -8.28 9.23
N VAL A 179 6.15 -7.94 8.06
CA VAL A 179 6.92 -7.37 6.95
C VAL A 179 6.16 -6.17 6.44
N VAL A 180 6.86 -5.06 6.24
CA VAL A 180 6.26 -3.78 5.84
C VAL A 180 6.92 -3.34 4.56
N GLY A 181 6.12 -2.96 3.57
CA GLY A 181 6.68 -2.52 2.29
C GLY A 181 5.71 -1.76 1.43
N SER A 182 6.24 -1.24 0.32
CA SER A 182 5.40 -0.64 -0.72
C SER A 182 4.94 -1.72 -1.73
N ALA A 183 4.36 -1.28 -2.85
CA ALA A 183 4.06 -2.19 -3.95
C ALA A 183 5.34 -2.76 -4.57
N GLY A 184 6.47 -2.05 -4.49
CA GLY A 184 7.77 -2.57 -4.96
C GLY A 184 8.18 -3.86 -4.27
N LEU A 185 7.99 -3.96 -2.94
CA LEU A 185 8.29 -5.20 -2.22
C LEU A 185 7.30 -6.32 -2.57
N ALA A 186 6.01 -6.01 -2.73
CA ALA A 186 5.02 -7.00 -3.19
C ALA A 186 5.35 -7.55 -4.59
N GLU A 187 5.80 -6.68 -5.51
CA GLU A 187 6.31 -7.08 -6.82
C GLU A 187 7.55 -7.98 -6.71
N ALA A 188 8.46 -7.69 -5.79
CA ALA A 188 9.63 -8.54 -5.54
C ALA A 188 9.23 -9.94 -5.04
N PHE A 189 8.27 -10.05 -4.11
CA PHE A 189 7.71 -11.35 -3.74
C PHE A 189 7.11 -12.09 -4.93
N ALA A 190 6.38 -11.38 -5.80
CA ALA A 190 5.81 -11.99 -6.99
C ALA A 190 6.86 -12.50 -7.97
N ARG A 191 7.97 -11.76 -8.15
CA ARG A 191 9.10 -12.20 -8.97
C ARG A 191 9.81 -13.41 -8.38
N VAL A 192 10.08 -13.40 -7.07
CA VAL A 192 10.82 -14.46 -6.37
C VAL A 192 10.03 -15.76 -6.32
N LEU A 193 8.72 -15.69 -6.08
CA LEU A 193 7.84 -16.87 -6.10
C LEU A 193 7.64 -17.43 -7.51
N GLY A 194 7.85 -16.59 -8.54
CA GLY A 194 7.62 -16.94 -9.94
C GLY A 194 6.14 -16.91 -10.31
N PRO A 195 5.82 -16.80 -11.62
CA PRO A 195 4.44 -16.86 -12.09
C PRO A 195 3.90 -18.28 -11.96
N SER A 196 2.69 -18.42 -11.41
CA SER A 196 1.94 -19.67 -11.52
C SER A 196 1.32 -19.78 -12.93
N SER A 197 1.48 -20.93 -13.57
CA SER A 197 1.12 -21.17 -14.98
C SER A 197 -0.39 -21.23 -15.26
N GLY A 198 -1.25 -21.00 -14.26
CA GLY A 198 -2.70 -21.28 -14.36
C GLY A 198 -3.64 -20.08 -14.39
N TYR A 199 -3.17 -18.85 -14.15
CA TYR A 199 -4.07 -17.70 -13.97
C TYR A 199 -3.87 -16.59 -14.99
N VAL A 200 -4.94 -16.31 -15.74
CA VAL A 200 -5.04 -15.17 -16.64
C VAL A 200 -6.06 -14.18 -16.07
N PRO A 201 -5.63 -13.09 -15.41
CA PRO A 201 -6.50 -12.23 -14.61
C PRO A 201 -7.71 -11.68 -15.37
N LEU A 202 -7.52 -11.27 -16.63
CA LEU A 202 -8.59 -10.69 -17.46
C LEU A 202 -9.58 -11.74 -17.96
N ALA A 203 -9.14 -12.98 -18.17
CA ALA A 203 -10.03 -14.05 -18.60
C ALA A 203 -10.93 -14.55 -17.45
N ALA A 204 -10.42 -14.49 -16.22
CA ALA A 204 -11.14 -14.91 -15.01
C ALA A 204 -12.02 -13.81 -14.38
N ALA A 205 -11.91 -12.56 -14.83
CA ALA A 205 -12.69 -11.45 -14.29
C ALA A 205 -14.16 -11.52 -14.74
N PRO A 206 -15.15 -11.21 -13.87
CA PRO A 206 -16.54 -11.12 -14.28
C PRO A 206 -16.71 -10.10 -15.41
N ARG A 207 -17.45 -10.47 -16.45
CA ARG A 207 -17.83 -9.52 -17.50
C ARG A 207 -18.84 -8.54 -16.93
N ALA A 208 -18.55 -7.24 -17.04
CA ALA A 208 -19.51 -6.19 -16.79
C ALA A 208 -20.15 -5.76 -18.11
N HIS A 209 -21.47 -5.66 -18.13
CA HIS A 209 -22.24 -5.14 -19.26
C HIS A 209 -22.93 -3.84 -18.85
N GLY A 210 -22.96 -2.85 -19.76
CA GLY A 210 -23.62 -1.57 -19.53
C GLY A 210 -22.67 -0.36 -19.53
N PRO A 211 -23.19 0.83 -19.20
CA PRO A 211 -22.42 2.07 -19.23
C PRO A 211 -21.30 2.06 -18.17
N VAL A 212 -20.12 2.52 -18.57
CA VAL A 212 -18.95 2.64 -17.69
C VAL A 212 -18.89 4.05 -17.11
N ALA A 213 -18.90 4.16 -15.78
CA ALA A 213 -18.63 5.41 -15.08
C ALA A 213 -17.16 5.48 -14.63
N VAL A 214 -16.50 6.61 -14.86
CA VAL A 214 -15.11 6.85 -14.43
C VAL A 214 -15.07 8.01 -13.44
N ALA A 215 -14.59 7.76 -12.22
CA ALA A 215 -14.41 8.78 -11.18
C ALA A 215 -12.93 9.12 -10.99
N ALA A 216 -12.52 10.33 -11.41
CA ALA A 216 -11.14 10.80 -11.33
C ALA A 216 -10.99 11.92 -10.28
N GLY A 217 -10.58 11.56 -9.06
CA GLY A 217 -10.41 12.52 -7.95
C GLY A 217 -8.96 12.94 -7.64
N SER A 218 -7.97 12.35 -8.31
CA SER A 218 -6.55 12.62 -8.04
C SER A 218 -6.10 13.94 -8.67
N ARG A 219 -5.25 14.69 -7.94
CA ARG A 219 -4.63 15.95 -8.41
C ARG A 219 -3.31 15.74 -9.15
N ALA A 220 -2.88 14.49 -9.35
CA ALA A 220 -1.63 14.19 -10.04
C ALA A 220 -1.68 14.63 -11.52
N PRO A 221 -0.57 15.14 -12.09
CA PRO A 221 -0.50 15.52 -13.51
C PRO A 221 -0.87 14.37 -14.46
N ALA A 222 -0.55 13.14 -14.09
CA ALA A 222 -0.91 11.94 -14.87
C ALA A 222 -2.43 11.78 -15.02
N THR A 223 -3.21 11.98 -13.94
CA THR A 223 -4.68 11.91 -13.97
C THR A 223 -5.26 12.94 -14.93
N ALA A 224 -4.72 14.16 -14.92
CA ALA A 224 -5.18 15.22 -15.82
C ALA A 224 -4.94 14.84 -17.29
N ARG A 225 -3.77 14.28 -17.61
CA ARG A 225 -3.46 13.77 -18.95
C ARG A 225 -4.39 12.62 -19.36
N GLN A 226 -4.66 11.68 -18.46
CA GLN A 226 -5.57 10.55 -18.72
C GLN A 226 -6.99 11.03 -19.01
N VAL A 227 -7.52 11.98 -18.22
CA VAL A 227 -8.85 12.57 -18.47
C VAL A 227 -8.89 13.31 -19.80
N ALA A 228 -7.82 14.02 -20.17
CA ALA A 228 -7.73 14.70 -21.45
C ALA A 228 -7.73 13.72 -22.65
N LEU A 229 -7.08 12.56 -22.52
CA LEU A 229 -7.05 11.53 -23.57
C LEU A 229 -8.42 10.89 -23.84
N LEU A 230 -9.35 10.93 -22.90
CA LEU A 230 -10.71 10.43 -23.13
C LEU A 230 -11.48 11.32 -24.12
N GLY A 231 -11.07 12.58 -24.28
CA GLY A 231 -11.64 13.51 -25.25
C GLY A 231 -13.17 13.61 -25.17
N GLU A 232 -13.83 13.66 -26.33
CA GLU A 232 -15.29 13.72 -26.46
C GLU A 232 -15.98 12.35 -26.32
N ARG A 233 -15.22 11.26 -26.11
CA ARG A 233 -15.77 9.90 -25.98
C ARG A 233 -16.52 9.68 -24.67
N VAL A 234 -16.47 10.65 -23.76
CA VAL A 234 -17.07 10.58 -22.43
C VAL A 234 -17.69 11.93 -22.06
N ALA A 235 -18.82 11.88 -21.35
CA ALA A 235 -19.35 13.06 -20.69
C ALA A 235 -18.54 13.34 -19.42
N VAL A 236 -17.76 14.42 -19.41
CA VAL A 236 -16.95 14.81 -18.24
C VAL A 236 -17.76 15.75 -17.33
N LEU A 237 -18.19 15.24 -16.18
CA LEU A 237 -18.86 16.04 -15.17
C LEU A 237 -17.85 16.67 -14.20
N ARG A 238 -17.94 17.98 -13.99
CA ARG A 238 -17.05 18.72 -13.06
C ARG A 238 -17.86 19.52 -12.05
N ARG A 239 -17.34 19.64 -10.81
CA ARG A 239 -17.84 20.53 -9.74
C ARG A 239 -19.36 20.41 -9.50
N ARG A 240 -20.15 21.42 -9.89
CA ARG A 240 -21.61 21.51 -9.63
C ARG A 240 -22.38 20.33 -10.24
N SER A 241 -22.05 19.93 -11.46
CA SER A 241 -22.72 18.83 -12.16
C SER A 241 -22.55 17.49 -11.43
N LEU A 242 -21.38 17.30 -10.79
CA LEU A 242 -21.08 16.11 -10.00
C LEU A 242 -21.87 16.09 -8.68
N ARG A 243 -22.10 17.25 -8.06
CA ARG A 243 -22.94 17.38 -6.84
C ARG A 243 -24.41 17.09 -7.12
N VAL A 244 -24.92 17.55 -8.26
CA VAL A 244 -26.31 17.27 -8.68
C VAL A 244 -26.51 15.76 -8.90
N LEU A 245 -25.57 15.11 -9.59
CA LEU A 245 -25.66 13.68 -9.87
C LEU A 245 -25.44 12.83 -8.61
N ALA A 246 -24.52 13.22 -7.72
CA ALA A 246 -24.33 12.56 -6.43
C ALA A 246 -25.59 12.65 -5.55
N ARG A 247 -26.27 13.81 -5.55
CA ARG A 247 -27.53 14.00 -4.82
C ARG A 247 -28.65 13.14 -5.39
N ALA A 248 -28.84 13.14 -6.71
CA ALA A 248 -29.83 12.29 -7.37
C ALA A 248 -29.57 10.79 -7.15
N ALA A 249 -28.30 10.36 -7.13
CA ALA A 249 -27.94 8.97 -6.86
C ALA A 249 -28.20 8.56 -5.39
N LEU A 250 -27.97 9.47 -4.43
CA LEU A 250 -28.31 9.22 -3.02
C LEU A 250 -29.83 9.19 -2.80
N GLU A 251 -30.58 10.06 -3.48
CA GLU A 251 -32.06 10.08 -3.44
C GLU A 251 -32.67 8.82 -4.09
N ALA A 252 -32.06 8.28 -5.14
CA ALA A 252 -32.51 7.04 -5.78
C ALA A 252 -32.13 5.75 -5.03
N ALA A 253 -31.19 5.83 -4.08
CA ALA A 253 -30.72 4.70 -3.28
C ALA A 253 -31.37 4.65 -1.88
N ALA A 254 -32.19 5.64 -1.53
CA ALA A 254 -33.00 5.72 -0.32
C ALA A 254 -34.40 5.14 -0.55
#